data_AF-A0A3B4B4U1-F1
#
_entry.id   AF-A0A3B4B4U1-F1
#
_cell.length_a   1.000
_cell.length_b   1.000
_cell.length_c   1.000
_cell.angle_alpha   90.00
_cell.angle_beta   90.00
_cell.angle_gamma   90.00
#
_symmetry.space_group_name_H-M   'P 1'
#
loop_
_entity.id
_entity.type
_entity.pdbx_description
1 polymer ?
#
loop_
_entity_poly.entity_id
_entity_poly.type
_entity_poly.pdbx_seq_one_letter_code
_entity_poly.pdbx_strand_id
1 'polypeptide(L)'
;MFYVIGGITVSIIAFVFTIKFLCELAARVVSFLQNEDPGRRGDRSIYDYVRGNYLDPRSCKVSWDWKEPQEVGQTMTFRVQLFYKNGQPFPAHRPVGLRVNITHIELALDIPVTQEVLQEPESNVVKVAFTVRKAGRYEVAVKLGGLNVAYSPYYKIFQPGMTHLIVQFSKSGLLETIFLYIYAYHFSTLVLTNGQQHTLQIEPRDEYGNPTSNSTSLTDEANYSLGTVDDETLEDCYSKSVSLNKPQCQVLLRLTLKKTGCFKARISYKDQPLSNGEFDIIVLSENEKTCVEKNVSTPGISIYFEAYLYSSGNYSSSSWQLPASSLLAPQRRPSMGDEEDEHDSPVEGQPEKVKKPKKVYCYISPKQLSVKEFYLKIIPWRLFTFRVCPGTKFTYHGPDPVHKYLTLVVDDGIQPPVELSCKDRNIMAATFIRFLHKNIGMYFNP
;
A
#
# COMPACT_ATOMS: atom_id res chain seq x y z
N MET A 1 19.30 13.50 86.81
CA MET A 1 18.08 13.75 85.99
C MET A 1 18.37 13.88 84.49
N PHE A 2 19.41 14.61 84.06
CA PHE A 2 19.77 14.75 82.64
C PHE A 2 20.19 13.45 81.92
N TYR A 3 20.85 12.51 82.60
CA TYR A 3 21.25 11.21 82.01
C TYR A 3 20.05 10.29 81.67
N VAL A 4 18.97 10.36 82.45
CA VAL A 4 17.77 9.53 82.26
C VAL A 4 16.96 10.03 81.06
N ILE A 5 16.88 11.35 80.89
CA ILE A 5 16.18 11.98 79.77
C ILE A 5 16.93 11.69 78.45
N GLY A 6 18.27 11.78 78.44
CA GLY A 6 19.07 11.41 77.27
C GLY A 6 18.89 9.95 76.84
N GLY A 7 18.85 9.00 77.79
CA GLY A 7 18.63 7.58 77.51
C GLY A 7 17.24 7.28 76.92
N ILE A 8 16.19 7.94 77.43
CA ILE A 8 14.83 7.79 76.91
C ILE A 8 14.74 8.33 75.47
N THR A 9 15.36 9.47 75.19
CA THR A 9 15.32 10.08 73.85
C THR A 9 16.05 9.22 72.80
N VAL A 10 17.22 8.67 73.15
CA VAL A 10 17.96 7.72 72.28
C VAL A 10 17.15 6.44 72.04
N SER A 11 16.47 5.94 73.07
CA SER A 11 15.63 4.73 72.96
C SER A 11 14.41 4.96 72.07
N ILE A 12 13.75 6.12 72.15
CA ILE A 12 12.64 6.50 71.27
C ILE A 12 13.11 6.62 69.82
N ILE A 13 14.25 7.27 69.57
CA ILE A 13 14.82 7.40 68.23
C ILE A 13 15.16 6.02 67.65
N ALA A 14 15.84 5.17 68.43
CA ALA A 14 16.13 3.80 68.03
C ALA A 14 14.84 3.04 67.70
N PHE A 15 13.82 3.12 68.56
CA PHE A 15 12.53 2.47 68.34
C PHE A 15 11.82 2.93 67.06
N VAL A 16 11.83 4.24 66.75
CA VAL A 16 11.27 4.77 65.50
C VAL A 16 12.03 4.26 64.28
N PHE A 17 13.36 4.18 64.34
CA PHE A 17 14.16 3.57 63.28
C PHE A 17 13.85 2.08 63.12
N THR A 18 13.69 1.34 64.22
CA THR A 18 13.34 -0.08 64.19
C THR A 18 11.95 -0.30 63.60
N ILE A 19 10.96 0.52 63.96
CA ILE A 19 9.61 0.46 63.36
C ILE A 19 9.67 0.78 61.88
N LYS A 20 10.37 1.84 61.47
CA LYS A 20 10.50 2.19 60.05
C LYS A 20 11.14 1.04 59.26
N PHE A 21 12.19 0.44 59.82
CA PHE A 21 12.85 -0.72 59.23
C PHE A 21 11.91 -1.93 59.13
N LEU A 22 11.15 -2.24 60.18
CA LEU A 22 10.18 -3.33 60.20
C LEU A 22 9.05 -3.10 59.20
N CYS A 23 8.54 -1.86 59.07
CA CYS A 23 7.52 -1.51 58.10
C CYS A 23 8.05 -1.63 56.66
N GLU A 24 9.28 -1.17 56.39
CA GLU A 24 9.91 -1.34 55.08
C GLU A 24 10.17 -2.83 54.76
N LEU A 25 10.59 -3.62 55.76
CA LEU A 25 10.79 -5.05 55.61
C LEU A 25 9.47 -5.78 55.33
N ALA A 26 8.41 -5.44 56.07
CA ALA A 26 7.07 -6.00 55.87
C ALA A 26 6.52 -5.64 54.49
N ALA A 27 6.67 -4.38 54.06
CA ALA A 27 6.29 -3.97 52.71
C ALA A 27 7.02 -4.78 51.64
N ARG A 28 8.32 -5.05 51.82
CA ARG A 28 9.13 -5.89 50.93
C ARG A 28 8.64 -7.34 50.88
N VAL A 29 8.33 -7.93 52.04
CA VAL A 29 7.79 -9.30 52.11
C VAL A 29 6.42 -9.40 51.44
N VAL A 30 5.53 -8.42 51.63
CA VAL A 30 4.20 -8.40 50.97
C VAL A 30 4.34 -8.30 49.45
N SER A 31 5.23 -7.45 48.94
CA SER A 31 5.48 -7.33 47.51
C SER A 31 6.16 -8.56 46.89
N PHE A 32 6.90 -9.35 47.68
CA PHE A 32 7.41 -10.65 47.25
C PHE A 32 6.24 -11.63 47.02
N LEU A 33 5.32 -11.73 47.99
CA LEU A 33 4.15 -12.61 47.89
C LEU A 33 3.20 -12.23 46.74
N GLN A 34 3.09 -10.95 46.41
CA GLN A 34 2.21 -10.45 45.34
C GLN A 34 2.78 -10.62 43.92
N ASN A 35 4.10 -10.74 43.76
CA ASN A 35 4.77 -10.80 42.45
C ASN A 35 5.29 -12.22 42.10
N GLU A 36 4.87 -13.26 42.82
CA GLU A 36 5.17 -14.64 42.43
C GLU A 36 4.41 -15.04 41.16
N ASP A 37 5.09 -14.95 40.02
CA ASP A 37 4.65 -15.55 38.78
C ASP A 37 4.73 -17.10 38.88
N PRO A 38 3.64 -17.86 38.63
CA PRO A 38 3.61 -19.32 38.78
C PRO A 38 4.68 -20.08 37.97
N GLY A 39 5.23 -19.47 36.93
CA GLY A 39 6.25 -20.06 36.04
C GLY A 39 7.71 -19.88 36.48
N ARG A 40 8.01 -19.23 37.62
CA ARG A 40 9.38 -18.86 38.04
C ARG A 40 9.79 -19.38 39.43
N ARG A 41 9.30 -20.56 39.82
CA ARG A 41 9.47 -21.18 41.15
C ARG A 41 10.89 -21.63 41.55
N GLY A 42 11.94 -21.38 40.77
CA GLY A 42 13.23 -22.05 40.93
C GLY A 42 14.26 -21.43 41.89
N ASP A 43 14.52 -20.12 41.83
CA ASP A 43 15.86 -19.62 42.21
C ASP A 43 15.91 -18.34 43.06
N ARG A 44 14.80 -17.89 43.68
CA ARG A 44 14.77 -16.60 44.37
C ARG A 44 14.46 -16.74 45.85
N SER A 45 15.41 -16.38 46.71
CA SER A 45 15.22 -16.38 48.15
C SER A 45 14.63 -15.05 48.63
N ILE A 46 13.94 -15.06 49.78
CA ILE A 46 13.49 -13.82 50.46
C ILE A 46 14.68 -12.89 50.72
N TYR A 47 15.87 -13.43 50.96
CA TYR A 47 17.11 -12.66 51.12
C TYR A 47 17.45 -11.83 49.88
N ASP A 48 17.22 -12.36 48.67
CA ASP A 48 17.43 -11.62 47.43
C ASP A 48 16.45 -10.46 47.30
N TYR A 49 15.22 -10.64 47.76
CA TYR A 49 14.22 -9.57 47.79
C TYR A 49 14.62 -8.45 48.77
N VAL A 50 15.05 -8.81 49.98
CA VAL A 50 15.48 -7.85 51.00
C VAL A 50 16.73 -7.06 50.55
N ARG A 51 17.68 -7.72 49.88
CA ARG A 51 18.88 -7.06 49.31
C ARG A 51 18.63 -6.31 47.98
N GLY A 52 17.43 -6.45 47.39
CA GLY A 52 17.12 -5.85 46.10
C GLY A 52 17.77 -6.55 44.89
N ASN A 53 18.20 -7.80 45.05
CA ASN A 53 18.77 -8.67 44.02
C ASN A 53 17.68 -9.30 43.12
N TYR A 54 16.67 -8.53 42.76
CA TYR A 54 15.67 -8.92 41.78
C TYR A 54 15.58 -7.87 40.67
N LEU A 55 15.30 -8.33 39.45
CA LEU A 55 15.10 -7.46 38.29
C LEU A 55 13.91 -6.53 38.57
N ASP A 56 14.13 -5.21 38.57
CA ASP A 56 13.07 -4.22 38.74
C ASP A 56 12.81 -3.49 37.41
N PRO A 57 11.62 -3.66 36.80
CA PRO A 57 11.26 -2.92 35.58
C PRO A 57 11.42 -1.40 35.72
N ARG A 58 11.19 -0.84 36.91
CA ARG A 58 11.32 0.60 37.16
C ARG A 58 12.77 1.07 37.30
N SER A 59 13.71 0.18 37.56
CA SER A 59 15.14 0.49 37.58
C SER A 59 15.78 0.39 36.19
N CYS A 60 15.11 -0.30 35.25
CA CYS A 60 15.58 -0.46 33.89
C CYS A 60 15.48 0.85 33.10
N LYS A 61 16.42 1.07 32.17
CA LYS A 61 16.53 2.30 31.39
C LYS A 61 16.45 2.00 29.90
N VAL A 62 15.84 2.90 29.15
CA VAL A 62 15.80 2.82 27.68
C VAL A 62 16.58 4.00 27.11
N SER A 63 17.53 3.71 26.23
CA SER A 63 18.31 4.71 25.50
C SER A 63 18.13 4.53 24.00
N TRP A 64 17.98 5.63 23.29
CA TRP A 64 17.72 5.66 21.86
C TRP A 64 19.04 5.90 21.11
N ASP A 65 19.34 5.09 20.09
CA ASP A 65 20.59 5.26 19.31
C ASP A 65 20.39 6.28 18.16
N TRP A 66 19.40 7.17 18.28
CA TRP A 66 19.07 8.21 17.31
C TRP A 66 18.58 9.50 18.00
N LYS A 67 18.49 10.58 17.21
CA LYS A 67 17.89 11.86 17.63
C LYS A 67 16.58 12.10 16.88
N GLU A 68 15.59 12.67 17.54
CA GLU A 68 14.31 12.99 16.91
C GLU A 68 14.33 14.34 16.18
N PRO A 69 13.51 14.50 15.12
CA PRO A 69 12.71 13.46 14.43
C PRO A 69 13.57 12.61 13.47
N GLN A 70 13.07 11.41 13.10
CA GLN A 70 13.72 10.53 12.11
C GLN A 70 12.82 10.26 10.92
N GLU A 71 13.42 9.97 9.77
CA GLU A 71 12.70 9.56 8.57
C GLU A 71 12.35 8.06 8.61
N VAL A 72 11.32 7.66 7.86
CA VAL A 72 10.98 6.26 7.64
C VAL A 72 12.01 5.55 6.74
N GLY A 73 11.98 4.21 6.73
CA GLY A 73 12.77 3.37 5.83
C GLY A 73 14.09 2.88 6.42
N GLN A 74 14.73 3.66 7.29
CA GLN A 74 15.96 3.21 7.97
C GLN A 74 15.65 2.30 9.16
N THR A 75 16.54 1.33 9.41
CA THR A 75 16.47 0.49 10.60
C THR A 75 16.90 1.29 11.83
N MET A 76 15.97 1.46 12.76
CA MET A 76 16.17 2.15 14.02
C MET A 76 16.56 1.16 15.10
N THR A 77 17.42 1.61 16.03
CA THR A 77 17.86 0.76 17.14
C THR A 77 17.83 1.50 18.47
N PHE A 78 17.39 0.82 19.51
CA PHE A 78 17.44 1.34 20.88
C PHE A 78 17.88 0.23 21.83
N ARG A 79 18.28 0.63 23.03
CA ARG A 79 18.86 -0.27 24.02
C ARG A 79 18.05 -0.26 25.29
N VAL A 80 17.76 -1.45 25.80
CA VAL A 80 17.14 -1.67 27.11
C VAL A 80 18.23 -2.12 28.07
N GLN A 81 18.58 -1.27 29.02
CA GLN A 81 19.53 -1.57 30.08
C GLN A 81 18.79 -2.13 31.29
N LEU A 82 19.18 -3.33 31.70
CA LEU A 82 18.55 -4.09 32.76
C LEU A 82 19.29 -3.85 34.08
N PHE A 83 18.53 -3.56 35.14
CA PHE A 83 19.07 -3.29 36.46
C PHE A 83 18.28 -4.01 37.55
N TYR A 84 19.01 -4.49 38.56
CA TYR A 84 18.44 -4.91 39.82
C TYR A 84 17.84 -3.71 40.58
N LYS A 85 16.98 -3.99 41.59
CA LYS A 85 16.41 -2.92 42.43
C LYS A 85 17.49 -2.10 43.15
N ASN A 86 18.59 -2.75 43.54
CA ASN A 86 19.73 -2.12 44.19
C ASN A 86 20.65 -1.33 43.23
N GLY A 87 20.33 -1.27 41.93
CA GLY A 87 21.08 -0.53 40.92
C GLY A 87 22.22 -1.31 40.25
N GLN A 88 22.49 -2.55 40.65
CA GLN A 88 23.50 -3.38 39.99
C GLN A 88 23.02 -3.81 38.58
N PRO A 89 23.93 -3.99 37.61
CA PRO A 89 23.59 -4.50 36.27
C PRO A 89 22.99 -5.90 36.33
N PHE A 90 21.91 -6.14 35.58
CA PHE A 90 21.29 -7.46 35.47
C PHE A 90 21.74 -8.17 34.17
N PRO A 91 22.29 -9.40 34.21
CA PRO A 91 22.78 -10.07 33.01
C PRO A 91 21.69 -10.37 31.97
N ALA A 92 21.83 -9.82 30.76
CA ALA A 92 20.79 -9.85 29.72
C ALA A 92 20.60 -11.23 29.06
N HIS A 93 21.56 -12.14 29.20
CA HIS A 93 21.45 -13.52 28.70
C HIS A 93 20.41 -14.36 29.46
N ARG A 94 19.97 -13.92 30.65
CA ARG A 94 18.96 -14.63 31.45
C ARG A 94 17.55 -14.39 30.89
N PRO A 95 16.62 -15.35 31.00
CA PRO A 95 15.25 -15.19 30.53
C PRO A 95 14.48 -14.16 31.37
N VAL A 96 14.44 -12.92 30.90
CA VAL A 96 13.81 -11.78 31.59
C VAL A 96 12.34 -11.58 31.26
N GLY A 97 11.83 -12.21 30.19
CA GLY A 97 10.45 -11.98 29.74
C GLY A 97 10.27 -10.55 29.21
N LEU A 98 11.29 -10.04 28.51
CA LEU A 98 11.25 -8.76 27.80
C LEU A 98 10.31 -8.87 26.61
N ARG A 99 9.35 -7.96 26.52
CA ARG A 99 8.45 -7.80 25.38
C ARG A 99 8.48 -6.36 24.93
N VAL A 100 8.67 -6.17 23.64
CA VAL A 100 8.63 -4.86 22.99
C VAL A 100 7.54 -4.90 21.94
N ASN A 101 6.58 -3.99 22.06
CA ASN A 101 5.53 -3.79 21.08
C ASN A 101 5.65 -2.37 20.54
N ILE A 102 5.65 -2.24 19.22
CA ILE A 102 5.70 -0.96 18.52
C ILE A 102 4.47 -0.89 17.63
N THR A 103 3.63 0.11 17.83
CA THR A 103 2.36 0.24 17.11
C THR A 103 2.20 1.65 16.57
N HIS A 104 1.78 1.76 15.31
CA HIS A 104 1.38 3.02 14.72
C HIS A 104 0.04 3.47 15.32
N ILE A 105 -0.03 4.67 15.87
CA ILE A 105 -1.19 5.12 16.65
C ILE A 105 -2.42 5.29 15.76
N GLU A 106 -2.27 5.98 14.63
CA GLU A 106 -3.41 6.27 13.75
C GLU A 106 -3.87 5.06 12.93
N LEU A 107 -2.94 4.19 12.52
CA LEU A 107 -3.24 3.05 11.64
C LEU A 107 -3.43 1.73 12.39
N ALA A 108 -3.20 1.71 13.72
CA ALA A 108 -3.19 0.51 14.54
C ALA A 108 -2.33 -0.63 13.94
N LEU A 109 -1.20 -0.27 13.31
CA LEU A 109 -0.30 -1.20 12.64
C LEU A 109 0.83 -1.61 13.57
N ASP A 110 0.91 -2.91 13.87
CA ASP A 110 2.02 -3.46 14.65
C ASP A 110 3.28 -3.63 13.79
N ILE A 111 4.40 -3.20 14.35
CA ILE A 111 5.71 -3.22 13.69
C ILE A 111 6.54 -4.39 14.22
N PRO A 112 7.05 -5.27 13.34
CA PRO A 112 7.93 -6.34 13.77
C PRO A 112 9.24 -5.79 14.34
N VAL A 113 9.69 -6.39 15.43
CA VAL A 113 10.93 -6.04 16.13
C VAL A 113 11.86 -7.23 16.18
N THR A 114 13.16 -6.96 16.08
CA THR A 114 14.24 -7.92 16.32
C THR A 114 14.94 -7.56 17.63
N GLN A 115 15.25 -8.57 18.44
CA GLN A 115 15.92 -8.39 19.73
C GLN A 115 17.23 -9.17 19.70
N GLU A 116 18.33 -8.51 20.03
CA GLU A 116 19.66 -9.08 20.08
C GLU A 116 20.26 -8.78 21.46
N VAL A 117 20.71 -9.82 22.15
CA VAL A 117 21.52 -9.67 23.36
C VAL A 117 22.96 -9.45 22.92
N LEU A 118 23.57 -8.34 23.33
CA LEU A 118 24.97 -8.07 23.00
C LEU A 118 25.84 -9.18 23.59
N GLN A 119 26.71 -9.79 22.77
CA GLN A 119 27.43 -11.04 23.06
C GLN A 119 28.48 -10.98 24.19
N GLU A 120 28.53 -9.88 24.96
CA GLU A 120 29.39 -9.81 26.13
C GLU A 120 28.72 -10.55 27.30
N PRO A 121 29.41 -11.51 27.94
CA PRO A 121 28.83 -12.37 28.99
C PRO A 121 28.27 -11.60 30.19
N GLU A 122 28.76 -10.39 30.44
CA GLU A 122 28.32 -9.45 31.49
C GLU A 122 27.44 -8.30 30.96
N SER A 123 26.99 -8.36 29.70
CA SER A 123 26.14 -7.30 29.16
C SER A 123 24.79 -7.29 29.87
N ASN A 124 24.42 -6.12 30.40
CA ASN A 124 23.09 -5.87 30.92
C ASN A 124 22.19 -5.20 29.87
N VAL A 125 22.55 -5.29 28.59
CA VAL A 125 21.92 -4.52 27.53
C VAL A 125 21.31 -5.44 26.47
N VAL A 126 20.04 -5.21 26.19
CA VAL A 126 19.36 -5.80 25.02
C VAL A 126 19.21 -4.73 23.96
N LYS A 127 19.74 -5.00 22.76
CA LYS A 127 19.56 -4.15 21.59
C LYS A 127 18.28 -4.57 20.88
N VAL A 128 17.44 -3.60 20.56
CA VAL A 128 16.18 -3.79 19.85
C VAL A 128 16.26 -3.02 18.54
N ALA A 129 15.99 -3.69 17.43
CA ALA A 129 16.02 -3.12 16.09
C ALA A 129 14.67 -3.30 15.38
N PHE A 130 14.22 -2.25 14.70
CA PHE A 130 12.95 -2.24 13.97
C PHE A 130 13.02 -1.27 12.80
N THR A 131 12.14 -1.43 11.81
CA THR A 131 12.05 -0.53 10.66
C THR A 131 10.60 -0.11 10.48
N VAL A 132 10.36 1.20 10.40
CA VAL A 132 9.04 1.76 10.12
C VAL A 132 8.97 2.26 8.69
N ARG A 133 7.83 2.03 8.03
CA ARG A 133 7.59 2.46 6.64
C ARG A 133 6.47 3.50 6.53
N LYS A 134 5.68 3.70 7.58
CA LYS A 134 4.61 4.70 7.61
C LYS A 134 5.03 5.89 8.46
N ALA A 135 4.91 7.09 7.90
CA ALA A 135 5.17 8.31 8.65
C ALA A 135 4.03 8.55 9.64
N GLY A 136 4.33 9.04 10.82
CA GLY A 136 3.33 9.26 11.85
C GLY A 136 3.85 9.04 13.27
N ARG A 137 2.89 8.91 14.20
CA ARG A 137 3.17 8.73 15.62
C ARG A 137 3.15 7.25 15.97
N TYR A 138 4.13 6.84 16.75
CA TYR A 138 4.30 5.47 17.19
C TYR A 138 4.35 5.40 18.70
N GLU A 139 3.69 4.39 19.24
CA GLU A 139 3.80 3.99 20.63
C GLU A 139 4.79 2.82 20.73
N VAL A 140 5.81 2.96 21.58
CA VAL A 140 6.81 1.94 21.87
C VAL A 140 6.62 1.49 23.32
N ALA A 141 5.98 0.34 23.50
CA ALA A 141 5.73 -0.26 24.80
C ALA A 141 6.80 -1.30 25.13
N VAL A 142 7.59 -1.07 26.17
CA VAL A 142 8.63 -1.97 26.66
C VAL A 142 8.20 -2.55 28.01
N LYS A 143 8.04 -3.87 28.06
CA LYS A 143 7.55 -4.60 29.23
C LYS A 143 8.54 -5.68 29.67
N LEU A 144 8.69 -5.85 30.98
CA LEU A 144 9.46 -6.91 31.61
C LEU A 144 8.52 -7.69 32.54
N GLY A 145 8.30 -8.98 32.26
CA GLY A 145 7.39 -9.81 33.06
C GLY A 145 5.96 -9.25 33.13
N GLY A 146 5.48 -8.66 32.04
CA GLY A 146 4.14 -8.05 31.97
C GLY A 146 4.05 -6.61 32.49
N LEU A 147 5.05 -6.12 33.23
CA LEU A 147 5.08 -4.76 33.77
C LEU A 147 5.83 -3.79 32.86
N ASN A 148 5.37 -2.55 32.75
CA ASN A 148 6.08 -1.50 32.00
C ASN A 148 7.41 -1.16 32.66
N VAL A 149 8.45 -0.99 31.85
CA VAL A 149 9.70 -0.37 32.31
C VAL A 149 9.51 1.11 32.59
N ALA A 150 10.48 1.74 33.26
CA ALA A 150 10.42 3.17 33.58
C ALA A 150 10.08 4.02 32.35
N TYR A 151 9.06 4.88 32.45
CA TYR A 151 8.59 5.78 31.38
C TYR A 151 7.98 5.11 30.14
N SER A 152 7.80 3.78 30.12
CA SER A 152 7.04 3.10 29.06
C SER A 152 5.53 3.28 29.27
N PRO A 153 4.74 3.54 28.21
CA PRO A 153 5.14 3.57 26.80
C PRO A 153 5.81 4.89 26.37
N TYR A 154 6.66 4.81 25.35
CA TYR A 154 7.32 5.97 24.75
C TYR A 154 6.67 6.36 23.42
N TYR A 155 6.54 7.65 23.18
CA TYR A 155 5.97 8.17 21.94
C TYR A 155 7.06 8.71 21.02
N LYS A 156 7.07 8.26 19.76
CA LYS A 156 8.03 8.66 18.73
C LYS A 156 7.33 9.14 17.48
N ILE A 157 7.93 10.11 16.79
CA ILE A 157 7.42 10.66 15.54
C ILE A 157 8.41 10.33 14.42
N PHE A 158 7.90 9.69 13.37
CA PHE A 158 8.66 9.43 12.14
C PHE A 158 8.12 10.30 11.02
N GLN A 159 9.02 11.01 10.36
CA GLN A 159 8.72 11.84 9.21
C GLN A 159 8.70 11.00 7.93
N PRO A 160 7.93 11.43 6.92
CA PRO A 160 8.05 10.89 5.57
C PRO A 160 9.51 10.93 5.12
N GLY A 161 9.94 9.92 4.37
CA GLY A 161 11.26 9.91 3.78
C GLY A 161 11.41 11.05 2.78
N MET A 162 12.67 11.44 2.50
CA MET A 162 12.95 12.32 1.37
C MET A 162 12.29 11.77 0.10
N THR A 163 11.42 12.55 -0.52
CA THR A 163 10.98 12.28 -1.88
C THR A 163 12.23 12.24 -2.77
N HIS A 164 12.42 11.17 -3.55
CA HIS A 164 13.39 11.12 -4.66
C HIS A 164 12.97 12.11 -5.78
N LEU A 165 12.78 13.38 -5.43
CA LEU A 165 12.63 14.50 -6.34
C LEU A 165 13.99 15.08 -6.73
N ILE A 166 15.05 14.69 -6.00
CA ILE A 166 16.41 14.87 -6.45
C ILE A 166 16.68 13.75 -7.45
N VAL A 167 16.48 14.06 -8.73
CA VAL A 167 17.23 13.42 -9.80
C VAL A 167 18.72 13.67 -9.50
N GLN A 168 19.32 12.88 -8.62
CA GLN A 168 20.75 12.65 -8.73
C GLN A 168 20.87 11.74 -9.94
N PHE A 169 21.57 12.21 -10.97
CA PHE A 169 22.14 11.34 -11.96
C PHE A 169 23.00 10.31 -11.22
N SER A 170 22.41 9.18 -10.84
CA SER A 170 23.17 8.06 -10.35
C SER A 170 24.08 7.64 -11.49
N LYS A 171 25.39 7.64 -11.23
CA LYS A 171 26.43 7.13 -12.14
C LYS A 171 26.21 5.66 -12.53
N SER A 172 25.18 4.97 -12.01
CA SER A 172 24.90 3.56 -12.25
C SER A 172 23.86 3.25 -13.34
N GLY A 173 23.29 4.25 -14.03
CA GLY A 173 22.43 3.99 -15.20
C GLY A 173 21.10 3.26 -14.91
N LEU A 174 20.65 3.24 -13.65
CA LEU A 174 19.33 2.72 -13.29
C LEU A 174 18.29 3.86 -13.33
N LEU A 175 17.21 3.64 -14.08
CA LEU A 175 16.03 4.51 -14.13
C LEU A 175 15.40 4.60 -12.74
N GLU A 176 15.66 5.69 -12.00
CA GLU A 176 14.92 5.98 -10.78
C GLU A 176 13.51 6.45 -11.13
N THR A 177 12.50 5.83 -10.50
CA THR A 177 11.09 6.19 -10.69
C THR A 177 10.73 7.31 -9.73
N ILE A 178 10.12 8.37 -10.24
CA ILE A 178 9.65 9.49 -9.41
C ILE A 178 8.36 9.09 -8.69
N PHE A 179 8.39 9.09 -7.36
CA PHE A 179 7.26 8.76 -6.48
C PHE A 179 6.26 9.91 -6.34
N LEU A 180 5.87 10.53 -7.46
CA LEU A 180 4.64 11.34 -7.49
C LEU A 180 3.45 10.40 -7.65
N TYR A 181 2.38 10.69 -6.92
CA TYR A 181 1.18 9.85 -6.90
C TYR A 181 -0.05 10.69 -7.23
N ILE A 182 -0.88 10.21 -8.14
CA ILE A 182 -2.16 10.86 -8.43
C ILE A 182 -3.14 10.47 -7.32
N TYR A 183 -3.33 11.35 -6.34
CA TYR A 183 -4.09 11.10 -5.11
C TYR A 183 -5.56 10.76 -5.36
N ALA A 184 -6.15 11.38 -6.39
CA ALA A 184 -7.59 11.30 -6.61
C ALA A 184 -8.06 10.01 -7.32
N TYR A 185 -7.16 9.16 -7.82
CA TYR A 185 -7.55 8.04 -8.68
C TYR A 185 -6.70 6.79 -8.42
N HIS A 186 -7.19 5.90 -7.56
CA HIS A 186 -6.73 4.50 -7.48
C HIS A 186 -7.19 3.65 -8.68
N PHE A 187 -7.58 4.28 -9.78
CA PHE A 187 -8.31 3.65 -10.88
C PHE A 187 -7.45 3.61 -12.13
N SER A 188 -7.48 2.47 -12.82
CA SER A 188 -6.87 2.32 -14.14
C SER A 188 -7.63 3.08 -15.23
N THR A 189 -8.82 3.61 -14.95
CA THR A 189 -9.66 4.31 -15.93
C THR A 189 -10.34 5.54 -15.36
N LEU A 190 -10.20 6.67 -16.05
CA LEU A 190 -10.82 7.96 -15.78
C LEU A 190 -11.99 8.20 -16.75
N VAL A 191 -13.15 8.60 -16.23
CA VAL A 191 -14.35 8.91 -17.04
C VAL A 191 -14.58 10.41 -17.07
N LEU A 192 -14.48 11.00 -18.26
CA LEU A 192 -14.61 12.44 -18.51
C LEU A 192 -15.77 12.73 -19.48
N THR A 193 -16.16 14.00 -19.51
CA THR A 193 -17.12 14.54 -20.49
C THR A 193 -16.37 15.40 -21.50
N ASN A 194 -16.74 15.28 -22.78
CA ASN A 194 -16.17 16.06 -23.86
C ASN A 194 -16.29 17.57 -23.58
N GLY A 195 -15.17 18.30 -23.72
CA GLY A 195 -15.09 19.76 -23.55
C GLY A 195 -15.15 20.25 -22.10
N GLN A 196 -15.43 19.37 -21.14
CA GLN A 196 -15.47 19.72 -19.72
C GLN A 196 -14.06 19.67 -19.12
N GLN A 197 -13.70 20.68 -18.33
CA GLN A 197 -12.44 20.69 -17.58
C GLN A 197 -12.53 19.74 -16.37
N HIS A 198 -11.51 18.91 -16.20
CA HIS A 198 -11.33 18.01 -15.06
C HIS A 198 -10.03 18.31 -14.34
N THR A 199 -10.00 18.16 -13.02
CA THR A 199 -8.81 18.45 -12.20
C THR A 199 -8.28 17.17 -11.59
N LEU A 200 -7.05 16.81 -11.92
CA LEU A 200 -6.29 15.72 -11.33
C LEU A 200 -5.40 16.28 -10.22
N GLN A 201 -5.46 15.66 -9.04
CA GLN A 201 -4.62 16.01 -7.90
C GLN A 201 -3.41 15.08 -7.84
N ILE A 202 -2.22 15.66 -7.91
CA ILE A 202 -0.94 14.97 -7.82
C ILE A 202 -0.30 15.37 -6.49
N GLU A 203 0.03 14.36 -5.68
CA GLU A 203 0.68 14.51 -4.38
C GLU A 203 2.08 13.90 -4.41
N PRO A 204 3.09 14.62 -3.91
CA PRO A 204 4.41 14.03 -3.74
C PRO A 204 4.44 13.06 -2.57
N ARG A 205 4.90 11.83 -2.84
CA ARG A 205 5.00 10.77 -1.84
C ARG A 205 6.41 10.19 -1.80
N ASP A 206 6.82 9.69 -0.63
CA ASP A 206 8.05 8.90 -0.53
C ASP A 206 7.87 7.49 -1.14
N GLU A 207 8.93 6.70 -1.15
CA GLU A 207 8.92 5.32 -1.66
C GLU A 207 7.92 4.38 -0.95
N TYR A 208 7.48 4.75 0.26
CA TYR A 208 6.51 3.99 1.06
C TYR A 208 5.08 4.54 0.95
N GLY A 209 4.89 5.55 0.11
CA GLY A 209 3.61 6.19 -0.15
C GLY A 209 3.18 7.19 0.94
N ASN A 210 4.10 7.71 1.75
CA ASN A 210 3.78 8.76 2.73
C ASN A 210 3.74 10.13 2.05
N PRO A 211 2.73 10.98 2.32
CA PRO A 211 2.71 12.35 1.79
C PRO A 211 3.92 13.15 2.28
N THR A 212 4.59 13.85 1.38
CA THR A 212 5.76 14.68 1.70
C THR A 212 5.45 16.16 1.49
N SER A 213 6.02 17.04 2.31
CA SER A 213 5.86 18.50 2.22
C SER A 213 6.99 19.20 1.45
N ASN A 214 7.99 18.45 0.95
CA ASN A 214 9.18 18.97 0.27
C ASN A 214 8.92 19.34 -1.22
N SER A 215 7.83 20.06 -1.50
CA SER A 215 7.39 20.39 -2.87
C SER A 215 8.06 21.61 -3.51
N THR A 216 9.17 22.11 -2.98
CA THR A 216 9.77 23.37 -3.46
C THR A 216 10.30 23.29 -4.91
N SER A 217 10.32 22.12 -5.54
CA SER A 217 10.78 21.89 -6.91
C SER A 217 9.67 21.46 -7.92
N LEU A 218 8.40 21.40 -7.50
CA LEU A 218 7.29 20.87 -8.33
C LEU A 218 6.54 21.91 -9.15
N THR A 219 6.99 23.17 -9.16
CA THR A 219 6.25 24.33 -9.68
C THR A 219 6.28 24.53 -11.19
N ASP A 220 7.19 23.86 -11.91
CA ASP A 220 7.33 24.13 -13.34
C ASP A 220 6.36 23.28 -14.16
N GLU A 221 5.35 23.92 -14.73
CA GLU A 221 4.41 23.31 -15.70
C GLU A 221 5.13 22.58 -16.84
N ALA A 222 6.27 23.13 -17.28
CA ALA A 222 7.12 22.54 -18.32
C ALA A 222 7.62 21.13 -17.98
N ASN A 223 7.70 20.78 -16.70
CA ASN A 223 8.17 19.46 -16.29
C ASN A 223 7.07 18.39 -16.40
N TYR A 224 5.79 18.75 -16.47
CA TYR A 224 4.69 17.79 -16.59
C TYR A 224 4.31 17.57 -18.05
N SER A 225 4.58 16.38 -18.58
CA SER A 225 4.13 15.96 -19.90
C SER A 225 2.94 15.00 -19.79
N LEU A 226 1.99 15.15 -20.71
CA LEU A 226 0.88 14.22 -20.90
C LEU A 226 1.08 13.62 -22.29
N GLY A 227 1.43 12.35 -22.34
CA GLY A 227 1.53 11.59 -23.57
C GLY A 227 0.32 10.68 -23.74
N THR A 228 -0.03 10.40 -24.98
CA THR A 228 -0.88 9.25 -25.34
C THR A 228 -0.01 8.17 -25.96
N VAL A 229 -0.24 6.92 -25.59
CA VAL A 229 0.65 5.81 -25.97
C VAL A 229 0.51 5.40 -27.45
N ASP A 230 -0.61 5.73 -28.10
CA ASP A 230 -0.99 5.11 -29.39
C ASP A 230 -1.27 6.08 -30.56
N ASP A 231 -1.02 7.39 -30.45
CA ASP A 231 -1.29 8.32 -31.58
C ASP A 231 -0.42 9.59 -31.54
N GLU A 232 0.37 9.83 -32.60
CA GLU A 232 1.33 10.93 -32.73
C GLU A 232 0.68 12.30 -32.99
N THR A 233 -0.64 12.36 -33.20
CA THR A 233 -1.34 13.60 -33.61
C THR A 233 -2.42 14.04 -32.61
N LEU A 234 -2.00 14.45 -31.40
CA LEU A 234 -2.94 14.88 -30.34
C LEU A 234 -2.81 16.34 -29.89
N GLU A 235 -1.97 17.17 -30.52
CA GLU A 235 -1.82 18.59 -30.13
C GLU A 235 -3.14 19.38 -30.14
N ASP A 236 -4.14 18.96 -30.93
CA ASP A 236 -5.47 19.60 -30.98
C ASP A 236 -6.57 18.91 -30.15
N CYS A 237 -6.29 17.72 -29.59
CA CYS A 237 -7.32 16.89 -28.95
C CYS A 237 -7.50 17.14 -27.45
N TYR A 238 -6.57 17.84 -26.80
CA TYR A 238 -6.66 18.19 -25.40
C TYR A 238 -6.04 19.56 -25.09
N SER A 239 -6.41 20.13 -23.95
CA SER A 239 -5.67 21.23 -23.32
C SER A 239 -5.37 20.86 -21.88
N LYS A 240 -4.20 21.28 -21.39
CA LYS A 240 -3.77 21.09 -20.01
C LYS A 240 -3.33 22.42 -19.40
N SER A 241 -3.48 22.55 -18.08
CA SER A 241 -2.80 23.57 -17.30
C SER A 241 -2.43 23.04 -15.92
N VAL A 242 -1.30 23.49 -15.37
CA VAL A 242 -0.82 23.07 -14.05
C VAL A 242 -0.91 24.24 -13.07
N SER A 243 -1.45 23.97 -11.88
CA SER A 243 -1.51 24.96 -10.80
C SER A 243 -1.13 24.32 -9.46
N LEU A 244 -0.60 25.11 -8.52
CA LEU A 244 -0.15 24.61 -7.22
C LEU A 244 -1.12 25.03 -6.12
N ASN A 245 -1.55 24.07 -5.32
CA ASN A 245 -2.23 24.31 -4.06
C ASN A 245 -1.21 24.33 -2.92
N LYS A 246 -0.61 25.50 -2.70
CA LYS A 246 0.45 25.74 -1.70
C LYS A 246 0.14 25.23 -0.29
N PRO A 247 -1.03 25.50 0.33
CA PRO A 247 -1.29 25.05 1.70
C PRO A 247 -1.38 23.54 1.85
N GLN A 248 -1.75 22.82 0.78
CA GLN A 248 -1.89 21.36 0.79
C GLN A 248 -0.73 20.64 0.11
N CYS A 249 0.27 21.36 -0.41
CA CYS A 249 1.41 20.75 -1.10
C CYS A 249 0.99 19.89 -2.32
N GLN A 250 -0.14 20.24 -2.95
CA GLN A 250 -0.73 19.48 -4.06
C GLN A 250 -0.52 20.18 -5.39
N VAL A 251 -0.22 19.40 -6.42
CA VAL A 251 -0.20 19.85 -7.81
C VAL A 251 -1.55 19.52 -8.45
N LEU A 252 -2.20 20.52 -9.03
CA LEU A 252 -3.49 20.42 -9.69
C LEU A 252 -3.27 20.48 -11.20
N LEU A 253 -3.36 19.33 -11.85
CA LEU A 253 -3.34 19.21 -13.31
C LEU A 253 -4.77 19.31 -13.84
N ARG A 254 -5.10 20.42 -14.50
CA ARG A 254 -6.37 20.61 -15.18
C ARG A 254 -6.24 20.07 -16.59
N LEU A 255 -7.17 19.19 -16.99
CA LEU A 255 -7.20 18.52 -18.27
C LEU A 255 -8.58 18.68 -18.91
N THR A 256 -8.60 19.05 -20.18
CA THR A 256 -9.81 19.12 -21.00
C THR A 256 -9.57 18.35 -22.29
N LEU A 257 -10.35 17.31 -22.58
CA LEU A 257 -10.31 16.63 -23.88
C LEU A 257 -11.48 17.08 -24.75
N LYS A 258 -11.20 17.30 -26.04
CA LYS A 258 -12.17 17.81 -27.03
C LYS A 258 -12.74 16.74 -27.96
N LYS A 259 -12.25 15.49 -27.86
CA LYS A 259 -12.65 14.36 -28.69
C LYS A 259 -13.22 13.26 -27.81
N THR A 260 -14.37 12.71 -28.21
CA THR A 260 -14.96 11.53 -27.55
C THR A 260 -14.20 10.27 -27.94
N GLY A 261 -14.18 9.27 -27.04
CA GLY A 261 -13.47 8.03 -27.29
C GLY A 261 -12.83 7.44 -26.05
N CYS A 262 -11.94 6.47 -26.26
CA CYS A 262 -11.09 5.89 -25.23
C CYS A 262 -9.63 6.18 -25.58
N PHE A 263 -8.86 6.69 -24.64
CA PHE A 263 -7.47 7.11 -24.85
C PHE A 263 -6.61 6.52 -23.76
N LYS A 264 -5.42 6.03 -24.11
CA LYS A 264 -4.42 5.64 -23.12
C LYS A 264 -3.55 6.85 -22.80
N ALA A 265 -3.58 7.29 -21.56
CA ALA A 265 -2.87 8.47 -21.08
C ALA A 265 -1.68 8.08 -20.20
N ARG A 266 -0.60 8.85 -20.32
CA ARG A 266 0.61 8.75 -19.49
C ARG A 266 1.00 10.13 -19.00
N ILE A 267 1.01 10.32 -17.69
CA ILE A 267 1.56 11.51 -17.03
C ILE A 267 3.01 11.21 -16.63
N SER A 268 3.89 12.10 -17.04
CA SER A 268 5.31 12.06 -16.70
C SER A 268 5.73 13.40 -16.07
N TYR A 269 6.75 13.35 -15.22
CA TYR A 269 7.44 14.51 -14.69
C TYR A 269 8.92 14.43 -15.06
N LYS A 270 9.46 15.45 -15.74
CA LYS A 270 10.83 15.46 -16.31
C LYS A 270 11.12 14.21 -17.13
N ASP A 271 10.18 13.85 -18.01
CA ASP A 271 10.20 12.66 -18.88
C ASP A 271 10.22 11.29 -18.17
N GLN A 272 10.10 11.27 -16.84
CA GLN A 272 9.92 10.04 -16.08
C GLN A 272 8.44 9.80 -15.74
N PRO A 273 7.92 8.59 -15.98
CA PRO A 273 6.53 8.27 -15.65
C PRO A 273 6.30 8.34 -14.14
N LEU A 274 5.12 8.81 -13.76
CA LEU A 274 4.69 8.73 -12.36
C LEU A 274 4.30 7.28 -12.00
N SER A 275 4.39 6.92 -10.71
CA SER A 275 4.12 5.55 -10.23
C SER A 275 2.72 5.00 -10.57
N ASN A 276 1.73 5.89 -10.74
CA ASN A 276 0.40 5.61 -11.31
C ASN A 276 0.06 6.58 -12.45
N GLY A 277 1.07 6.96 -13.22
CA GLY A 277 0.95 7.94 -14.30
C GLY A 277 0.25 7.39 -15.54
N GLU A 278 0.18 6.07 -15.70
CA GLU A 278 -0.47 5.42 -16.85
C GLU A 278 -1.89 4.95 -16.51
N PHE A 279 -2.87 5.42 -17.28
CA PHE A 279 -4.28 5.08 -17.10
C PHE A 279 -5.07 5.32 -18.39
N ASP A 280 -6.23 4.69 -18.51
CA ASP A 280 -7.17 4.89 -19.60
C ASP A 280 -8.09 6.08 -19.32
N ILE A 281 -8.52 6.79 -20.36
CA ILE A 281 -9.49 7.88 -20.29
C ILE A 281 -10.64 7.57 -21.23
N ILE A 282 -11.85 7.47 -20.70
CA ILE A 282 -13.09 7.43 -21.49
C ILE A 282 -13.67 8.83 -21.52
N VAL A 283 -13.75 9.44 -22.70
CA VAL A 283 -14.40 10.74 -22.92
C VAL A 283 -15.78 10.50 -23.52
N LEU A 284 -16.81 10.78 -22.74
CA LEU A 284 -18.22 10.65 -23.09
C LEU A 284 -18.75 11.93 -23.74
N SER A 285 -19.69 11.78 -24.68
CA SER A 285 -20.60 12.86 -25.06
C SER A 285 -21.57 13.21 -23.93
N GLU A 286 -22.23 14.37 -24.00
CA GLU A 286 -23.22 14.78 -22.99
C GLU A 286 -24.40 13.80 -22.93
N ASN A 287 -24.79 13.22 -24.07
CA ASN A 287 -25.85 12.22 -24.15
C ASN A 287 -25.45 10.91 -23.43
N GLU A 288 -24.23 10.42 -23.68
CA GLU A 288 -23.70 9.21 -23.02
C GLU A 288 -23.56 9.42 -21.51
N LYS A 289 -23.03 10.58 -21.09
CA LYS A 289 -22.95 10.97 -19.68
C LYS A 289 -24.34 10.96 -19.02
N THR A 290 -25.34 11.56 -19.66
CA THR A 290 -26.72 11.55 -19.14
C THR A 290 -27.27 10.13 -18.99
N CYS A 291 -26.94 9.23 -19.93
CA CYS A 291 -27.28 7.81 -19.83
C CYS A 291 -26.60 7.14 -18.63
N VAL A 292 -25.30 7.37 -18.42
CA VAL A 292 -24.55 6.84 -17.26
C VAL A 292 -25.15 7.33 -15.95
N GLU A 293 -25.44 8.63 -15.81
CA GLU A 293 -26.03 9.18 -14.60
C GLU A 293 -27.43 8.62 -14.32
N LYS A 294 -28.25 8.42 -15.36
CA LYS A 294 -29.56 7.74 -15.25
C LYS A 294 -29.42 6.29 -14.77
N ASN A 295 -28.42 5.57 -15.30
CA ASN A 295 -28.14 4.19 -14.89
C ASN A 295 -27.77 4.13 -13.40
N VAL A 296 -26.85 5.00 -12.95
CA VAL A 296 -26.32 4.97 -11.59
C VAL A 296 -27.32 5.52 -10.55
N SER A 297 -28.21 6.43 -10.95
CA SER A 297 -29.22 7.04 -10.07
C SER A 297 -30.43 6.16 -9.78
N THR A 298 -30.69 5.11 -10.56
CA THR A 298 -31.86 4.25 -10.38
C THR A 298 -31.56 3.15 -9.35
N PRO A 299 -32.06 3.24 -8.09
CA PRO A 299 -31.77 2.25 -7.07
C PRO A 299 -32.53 0.94 -7.34
N GLY A 300 -31.89 -0.20 -7.05
CA GLY A 300 -32.55 -1.51 -7.00
C GLY A 300 -32.71 -2.25 -8.33
N ILE A 301 -32.42 -1.63 -9.47
CA ILE A 301 -32.49 -2.30 -10.79
C ILE A 301 -31.07 -2.50 -11.33
N SER A 302 -30.73 -3.72 -11.74
CA SER A 302 -29.49 -3.98 -12.47
C SER A 302 -29.64 -3.47 -13.91
N ILE A 303 -28.74 -2.58 -14.35
CA ILE A 303 -28.69 -2.12 -15.75
C ILE A 303 -28.11 -3.25 -16.59
N TYR A 304 -28.61 -3.43 -17.80
CA TYR A 304 -28.09 -4.44 -18.72
C TYR A 304 -27.63 -3.83 -20.03
N PHE A 305 -26.59 -4.42 -20.61
CA PHE A 305 -26.07 -4.10 -21.94
C PHE A 305 -26.03 -5.36 -22.78
N GLU A 306 -26.45 -5.27 -24.04
CA GLU A 306 -26.26 -6.35 -25.00
C GLU A 306 -24.80 -6.38 -25.47
N ALA A 307 -24.19 -7.56 -25.44
CA ALA A 307 -22.81 -7.75 -25.85
C ALA A 307 -22.62 -9.10 -26.55
N TYR A 308 -21.45 -9.28 -27.15
CA TYR A 308 -21.01 -10.51 -27.77
C TYR A 308 -19.75 -11.00 -27.07
N LEU A 309 -19.82 -12.20 -26.51
CA LEU A 309 -18.74 -12.88 -25.82
C LEU A 309 -17.89 -13.64 -26.83
N TYR A 310 -16.59 -13.31 -26.89
CA TYR A 310 -15.60 -14.08 -27.63
C TYR A 310 -15.11 -15.25 -26.75
N SER A 311 -14.91 -16.43 -27.36
CA SER A 311 -14.63 -17.66 -26.61
C SER A 311 -13.24 -17.59 -25.96
N SER A 312 -13.13 -17.80 -24.64
CA SER A 312 -11.87 -17.83 -23.88
C SER A 312 -10.97 -19.05 -24.16
N GLY A 313 -10.79 -19.44 -25.43
CA GLY A 313 -9.97 -20.60 -25.82
C GLY A 313 -8.73 -20.22 -26.64
N ASN A 314 -7.55 -20.43 -26.04
CA ASN A 314 -6.18 -20.43 -26.59
C ASN A 314 -5.53 -19.07 -26.96
N TYR A 315 -4.98 -18.37 -25.95
CA TYR A 315 -3.96 -17.33 -26.16
C TYR A 315 -2.54 -17.91 -26.32
N SER A 316 -2.36 -18.86 -27.24
CA SER A 316 -1.02 -19.32 -27.65
C SER A 316 -0.71 -19.12 -29.13
N SER A 317 -1.64 -18.58 -29.93
CA SER A 317 -1.36 -18.30 -31.35
C SER A 317 -2.39 -17.38 -32.00
N SER A 318 -2.43 -16.10 -31.61
CA SER A 318 -2.95 -15.05 -32.50
C SER A 318 -2.46 -13.68 -32.01
N SER A 319 -1.19 -13.40 -32.26
CA SER A 319 -0.67 -12.04 -32.29
C SER A 319 -1.26 -11.34 -33.51
N TRP A 320 -2.28 -10.50 -33.33
CA TRP A 320 -2.55 -9.47 -34.34
C TRP A 320 -1.37 -8.50 -34.30
N GLN A 321 -0.52 -8.62 -35.33
CA GLN A 321 0.72 -7.89 -35.47
C GLN A 321 0.48 -6.38 -35.51
N LEU A 322 1.30 -5.65 -34.76
CA LEU A 322 1.53 -4.22 -34.92
C LEU A 322 2.03 -3.94 -36.36
N PRO A 323 1.63 -2.85 -37.03
CA PRO A 323 2.29 -2.46 -38.27
C PRO A 323 3.69 -1.91 -37.94
N ALA A 324 4.72 -2.72 -38.19
CA ALA A 324 6.11 -2.26 -38.15
C ALA A 324 6.49 -1.62 -39.49
N SER A 325 6.78 -0.33 -39.46
CA SER A 325 7.35 0.42 -40.58
C SER A 325 8.81 0.03 -40.81
N SER A 326 9.05 -0.65 -41.93
CA SER A 326 10.23 -0.64 -42.81
C SER A 326 11.56 -0.03 -42.29
N LEU A 327 12.59 -0.86 -42.15
CA LEU A 327 13.97 -0.51 -42.53
C LEU A 327 14.71 -1.73 -43.10
N LEU A 328 15.25 -1.54 -44.32
CA LEU A 328 16.06 -2.46 -45.12
C LEU A 328 17.53 -2.47 -44.64
N ALA A 329 18.18 -3.64 -44.61
CA ALA A 329 19.59 -3.84 -44.98
C ALA A 329 20.04 -5.33 -44.84
N PRO A 330 21.10 -5.78 -45.56
CA PRO A 330 21.11 -7.09 -46.19
C PRO A 330 22.10 -8.14 -45.65
N GLN A 331 21.78 -9.41 -45.96
CA GLN A 331 22.60 -10.63 -46.14
C GLN A 331 23.87 -10.86 -45.31
N ARG A 332 23.97 -12.10 -44.76
CA ARG A 332 25.11 -13.02 -44.94
C ARG A 332 24.72 -14.49 -44.64
N ARG A 333 24.97 -15.38 -45.60
CA ARG A 333 25.09 -16.86 -45.48
C ARG A 333 26.57 -17.21 -45.14
N PRO A 334 26.90 -18.36 -44.52
CA PRO A 334 27.00 -19.70 -45.18
C PRO A 334 26.40 -20.88 -44.36
N SER A 335 25.67 -21.85 -44.98
CA SER A 335 26.06 -23.27 -45.32
C SER A 335 26.72 -24.06 -44.17
N MET A 336 26.36 -25.29 -43.78
CA MET A 336 26.08 -26.56 -44.49
C MET A 336 25.43 -27.56 -43.50
N GLY A 337 24.77 -28.61 -44.00
CA GLY A 337 24.60 -29.87 -43.26
C GLY A 337 23.21 -30.47 -43.37
N ASP A 338 22.99 -31.26 -44.42
CA ASP A 338 21.86 -32.15 -44.64
C ASP A 338 21.78 -33.20 -43.52
N GLU A 339 20.60 -33.45 -42.94
CA GLU A 339 20.09 -34.80 -42.64
C GLU A 339 18.57 -34.79 -42.73
N GLU A 340 18.05 -35.76 -43.48
CA GLU A 340 16.67 -35.98 -43.87
C GLU A 340 15.88 -36.57 -42.70
N ASP A 341 14.76 -35.95 -42.33
CA ASP A 341 13.71 -36.62 -41.56
C ASP A 341 12.34 -36.22 -42.12
N GLU A 342 11.62 -37.22 -42.63
CA GLU A 342 10.23 -37.16 -43.04
C GLU A 342 9.35 -36.68 -41.88
N HIS A 343 8.84 -35.45 -41.97
CA HIS A 343 7.63 -35.07 -41.25
C HIS A 343 6.66 -34.32 -42.16
N ASP A 344 5.49 -34.94 -42.30
CA ASP A 344 4.30 -34.49 -42.99
C ASP A 344 3.98 -33.02 -42.65
N SER A 345 4.10 -32.16 -43.65
CA SER A 345 3.86 -30.71 -43.51
C SER A 345 2.36 -30.44 -43.48
N PRO A 346 1.81 -29.74 -42.47
CA PRO A 346 0.43 -29.25 -42.58
C PRO A 346 0.43 -28.07 -43.55
N VAL A 347 -0.33 -28.24 -44.63
CA VAL A 347 -0.69 -27.23 -45.63
C VAL A 347 -1.09 -25.91 -44.96
N GLU A 348 -0.32 -24.85 -45.22
CA GLU A 348 -0.74 -23.46 -45.00
C GLU A 348 -2.00 -23.16 -45.83
N GLY A 349 -2.99 -22.52 -45.22
CA GLY A 349 -4.05 -21.84 -45.97
C GLY A 349 -5.50 -22.21 -45.66
N GLN A 350 -5.87 -22.52 -44.42
CA GLN A 350 -7.27 -22.36 -43.99
C GLN A 350 -7.40 -21.11 -43.10
N PRO A 351 -8.31 -20.16 -43.42
CA PRO A 351 -8.66 -19.13 -42.46
C PRO A 351 -9.26 -19.84 -41.24
N GLU A 352 -8.61 -19.71 -40.08
CA GLU A 352 -9.19 -20.10 -38.81
C GLU A 352 -10.61 -19.53 -38.77
N LYS A 353 -11.61 -20.41 -38.81
CA LYS A 353 -13.01 -20.03 -38.72
C LYS A 353 -13.19 -19.41 -37.34
N VAL A 354 -13.11 -18.09 -37.25
CA VAL A 354 -13.40 -17.32 -36.05
C VAL A 354 -14.74 -17.83 -35.52
N LYS A 355 -14.71 -18.55 -34.40
CA LYS A 355 -15.93 -19.10 -33.79
C LYS A 355 -16.89 -17.93 -33.58
N LYS A 356 -18.11 -18.06 -34.11
CA LYS A 356 -19.12 -17.00 -34.05
C LYS A 356 -19.28 -16.55 -32.58
N PRO A 357 -19.09 -15.25 -32.27
CA PRO A 357 -19.15 -14.79 -30.90
C PRO A 357 -20.58 -14.92 -30.37
N LYS A 358 -20.69 -15.22 -29.08
CA LYS A 358 -21.92 -15.64 -28.43
C LYS A 358 -22.66 -14.44 -27.86
N LYS A 359 -23.93 -14.26 -28.21
CA LYS A 359 -24.74 -13.15 -27.68
C LYS A 359 -25.00 -13.33 -26.18
N VAL A 360 -24.66 -12.30 -25.41
CA VAL A 360 -24.76 -12.25 -23.94
C VAL A 360 -25.31 -10.91 -23.47
N TYR A 361 -25.66 -10.84 -22.20
CA TYR A 361 -26.18 -9.67 -21.52
C TYR A 361 -25.35 -9.38 -20.27
N CYS A 362 -24.74 -8.19 -20.24
CA CYS A 362 -23.90 -7.72 -19.14
C CYS A 362 -24.75 -6.92 -18.16
N TYR A 363 -25.02 -7.50 -16.98
CA TYR A 363 -25.76 -6.85 -15.91
C TYR A 363 -24.80 -6.15 -14.94
N ILE A 364 -24.95 -4.85 -14.75
CA ILE A 364 -24.16 -4.06 -13.81
C ILE A 364 -25.04 -3.61 -12.65
N SER A 365 -24.55 -3.84 -11.45
CA SER A 365 -25.12 -3.35 -10.20
C SER A 365 -24.02 -2.68 -9.38
N PRO A 366 -24.34 -1.98 -8.28
CA PRO A 366 -23.32 -1.44 -7.40
C PRO A 366 -22.34 -2.49 -6.86
N LYS A 367 -22.72 -3.76 -6.73
CA LYS A 367 -21.87 -4.80 -6.10
C LYS A 367 -21.12 -5.67 -7.11
N GLN A 368 -21.72 -5.92 -8.27
CA GLN A 368 -21.24 -6.91 -9.22
C GLN A 368 -21.59 -6.56 -10.67
N LEU A 369 -20.72 -6.99 -11.58
CA LEU A 369 -20.95 -7.14 -13.02
C LEU A 369 -21.16 -8.64 -13.30
N SER A 370 -22.28 -9.01 -13.91
CA SER A 370 -22.58 -10.40 -14.29
C SER A 370 -22.81 -10.52 -15.79
N VAL A 371 -22.12 -11.45 -16.44
CA VAL A 371 -22.34 -11.78 -17.86
C VAL A 371 -23.28 -12.98 -17.90
N LYS A 372 -24.42 -12.83 -18.57
CA LYS A 372 -25.46 -13.87 -18.66
C LYS A 372 -25.83 -14.17 -20.09
N GLU A 373 -26.12 -15.43 -20.36
CA GLU A 373 -26.79 -15.89 -21.58
C GLU A 373 -28.26 -16.19 -21.25
N PHE A 374 -29.16 -16.12 -22.22
CA PHE A 374 -30.52 -16.62 -22.07
C PHE A 374 -30.73 -17.92 -22.84
N TYR A 375 -30.94 -19.02 -22.12
CA TYR A 375 -31.36 -20.27 -22.70
C TYR A 375 -32.84 -20.21 -23.07
N LEU A 376 -33.18 -20.63 -24.30
CA LEU A 376 -34.54 -20.53 -24.87
C LEU A 376 -35.18 -19.14 -24.74
N LYS A 377 -34.37 -18.07 -24.66
CA LYS A 377 -34.78 -16.68 -24.41
C LYS A 377 -35.52 -16.42 -23.07
N ILE A 378 -35.64 -17.41 -22.18
CA ILE A 378 -36.45 -17.29 -20.96
C ILE A 378 -35.59 -17.46 -19.70
N ILE A 379 -34.62 -18.39 -19.69
CA ILE A 379 -33.87 -18.74 -18.49
C ILE A 379 -32.49 -18.07 -18.52
N PRO A 380 -32.20 -17.09 -17.64
CA PRO A 380 -30.90 -16.46 -17.58
C PRO A 380 -29.86 -17.42 -16.96
N TRP A 381 -28.91 -17.87 -17.77
CA TRP A 381 -27.74 -18.61 -17.33
C TRP A 381 -26.56 -17.66 -17.09
N ARG A 382 -26.02 -17.67 -15.87
CA ARG A 382 -24.87 -16.83 -15.50
C ARG A 382 -23.57 -17.51 -15.91
N LEU A 383 -22.79 -16.83 -16.76
CA LEU A 383 -21.50 -17.34 -17.25
C LEU A 383 -20.35 -16.84 -16.37
N PHE A 384 -20.31 -15.54 -16.11
CA PHE A 384 -19.25 -14.90 -15.34
C PHE A 384 -19.83 -13.90 -14.33
N THR A 385 -19.11 -13.66 -13.25
CA THR A 385 -19.42 -12.59 -12.31
C THR A 385 -18.13 -11.98 -11.78
N PHE A 386 -18.10 -10.66 -11.78
CA PHE A 386 -17.00 -9.84 -11.30
C PHE A 386 -17.50 -8.94 -10.19
N ARG A 387 -16.67 -8.71 -9.18
CA ARG A 387 -16.97 -7.74 -8.12
C ARG A 387 -16.76 -6.33 -8.66
N VAL A 388 -17.59 -5.38 -8.24
CA VAL A 388 -17.30 -3.95 -8.48
C VAL A 388 -16.31 -3.49 -7.42
N CYS A 389 -15.02 -3.69 -7.69
CA CYS A 389 -13.91 -3.25 -6.85
C CYS A 389 -12.69 -2.85 -7.71
N PRO A 390 -11.69 -2.15 -7.15
CA PRO A 390 -10.48 -1.75 -7.90
C PRO A 390 -9.67 -2.91 -8.47
N GLY A 391 -9.87 -4.15 -7.97
CA GLY A 391 -9.19 -5.34 -8.45
C GLY A 391 -9.69 -5.83 -9.81
N THR A 392 -10.92 -5.48 -10.21
CA THR A 392 -11.47 -5.80 -11.54
C THR A 392 -11.07 -4.72 -12.53
N LYS A 393 -10.24 -5.08 -13.51
CA LYS A 393 -9.66 -4.19 -14.51
C LYS A 393 -10.32 -4.39 -15.87
N PHE A 394 -10.48 -3.29 -16.59
CA PHE A 394 -10.92 -3.30 -17.99
C PHE A 394 -9.74 -2.92 -18.88
N THR A 395 -9.57 -3.66 -19.98
CA THR A 395 -8.64 -3.32 -21.06
C THR A 395 -9.44 -3.00 -22.31
N TYR A 396 -9.15 -1.87 -22.95
CA TYR A 396 -9.93 -1.35 -24.06
C TYR A 396 -9.27 -1.67 -25.39
N HIS A 397 -10.08 -2.16 -26.33
CA HIS A 397 -9.62 -2.52 -27.67
C HIS A 397 -10.50 -1.88 -28.74
N GLY A 398 -10.06 -2.00 -29.99
CA GLY A 398 -10.74 -1.46 -31.17
C GLY A 398 -12.03 -2.20 -31.54
N PRO A 399 -12.60 -1.88 -32.71
CA PRO A 399 -13.79 -2.57 -33.22
C PRO A 399 -13.53 -4.07 -33.49
N ASP A 400 -14.47 -4.92 -33.12
CA ASP A 400 -14.41 -6.35 -33.40
C ASP A 400 -14.58 -6.64 -34.90
N PRO A 401 -14.02 -7.75 -35.42
CA PRO A 401 -14.04 -8.02 -36.86
C PRO A 401 -15.45 -8.28 -37.40
N VAL A 402 -16.38 -8.76 -36.56
CA VAL A 402 -17.71 -9.25 -36.97
C VAL A 402 -18.76 -8.16 -36.92
N HIS A 403 -18.98 -7.54 -35.77
CA HIS A 403 -20.04 -6.54 -35.55
C HIS A 403 -19.52 -5.10 -35.68
N LYS A 404 -18.21 -4.91 -35.77
CA LYS A 404 -17.54 -3.59 -35.77
C LYS A 404 -17.87 -2.78 -34.52
N TYR A 405 -18.22 -3.43 -33.42
CA TYR A 405 -18.42 -2.78 -32.13
C TYR A 405 -17.13 -2.78 -31.33
N LEU A 406 -17.00 -1.79 -30.46
CA LEU A 406 -15.83 -1.65 -29.61
C LEU A 406 -15.73 -2.83 -28.63
N THR A 407 -14.51 -3.29 -28.41
CA THR A 407 -14.22 -4.42 -27.52
C THR A 407 -13.59 -3.97 -26.21
N LEU A 408 -13.79 -4.77 -25.17
CA LEU A 408 -13.03 -4.69 -23.92
C LEU A 408 -12.82 -6.09 -23.33
N VAL A 409 -11.76 -6.22 -22.55
CA VAL A 409 -11.47 -7.41 -21.75
C VAL A 409 -11.70 -7.07 -20.28
N VAL A 410 -12.40 -7.95 -19.56
CA VAL A 410 -12.59 -7.86 -18.11
C VAL A 410 -11.74 -8.91 -17.41
N ASP A 411 -10.91 -8.48 -16.47
CA ASP A 411 -10.02 -9.35 -15.70
C ASP A 411 -10.09 -9.00 -14.20
N ASP A 412 -10.25 -9.99 -13.34
CA ASP A 412 -10.20 -9.85 -11.87
C ASP A 412 -9.04 -10.61 -11.23
N GLY A 413 -8.18 -11.25 -12.01
CA GLY A 413 -7.06 -12.07 -11.56
C GLY A 413 -7.45 -13.38 -10.88
N ILE A 414 -8.75 -13.72 -10.83
CA ILE A 414 -9.27 -14.92 -10.18
C ILE A 414 -9.79 -15.90 -11.23
N GLN A 415 -10.51 -15.41 -12.23
CA GLN A 415 -11.04 -16.21 -13.34
C GLN A 415 -10.41 -15.81 -14.68
N PRO A 416 -10.50 -16.66 -15.72
CA PRO A 416 -9.97 -16.32 -17.04
C PRO A 416 -10.54 -14.99 -17.55
N PRO A 417 -9.71 -14.12 -18.17
CA PRO A 417 -10.18 -12.86 -18.73
C PRO A 417 -11.31 -13.07 -19.75
N VAL A 418 -12.28 -12.15 -19.73
CA VAL A 418 -13.50 -12.24 -20.53
C VAL A 418 -13.54 -11.12 -21.55
N GLU A 419 -13.48 -11.47 -22.83
CA GLU A 419 -13.54 -10.52 -23.95
C GLU A 419 -14.98 -10.30 -24.43
N LEU A 420 -15.37 -9.02 -24.45
CA LEU A 420 -16.73 -8.58 -24.77
C LEU A 420 -16.69 -7.52 -25.88
N SER A 421 -17.46 -7.74 -26.94
CA SER A 421 -17.81 -6.73 -27.95
C SER A 421 -19.17 -6.12 -27.62
N CYS A 422 -19.24 -4.80 -27.46
CA CYS A 422 -20.47 -4.10 -27.05
C CYS A 422 -20.64 -2.79 -27.82
N LYS A 423 -21.84 -2.55 -28.34
CA LYS A 423 -22.15 -1.28 -29.04
C LYS A 423 -21.95 -0.07 -28.11
N ASP A 424 -22.43 -0.18 -26.88
CA ASP A 424 -22.38 0.87 -25.86
C ASP A 424 -21.22 0.65 -24.86
N ARG A 425 -20.09 0.09 -25.34
CA ARG A 425 -18.90 -0.27 -24.55
C ARG A 425 -18.44 0.82 -23.59
N ASN A 426 -18.41 2.08 -24.05
CA ASN A 426 -17.99 3.22 -23.24
C ASN A 426 -19.00 3.52 -22.12
N ILE A 427 -20.30 3.47 -22.39
CA ILE A 427 -21.36 3.67 -21.38
C ILE A 427 -21.33 2.55 -20.35
N MET A 428 -21.20 1.29 -20.80
CA MET A 428 -21.09 0.12 -19.94
C MET A 428 -19.89 0.26 -18.99
N ALA A 429 -18.72 0.59 -19.53
CA ALA A 429 -17.51 0.79 -18.75
C ALA A 429 -17.64 1.96 -17.78
N ALA A 430 -18.12 3.12 -18.24
CA ALA A 430 -18.33 4.28 -17.39
C ALA A 430 -19.34 4.04 -16.26
N THR A 431 -20.39 3.26 -16.51
CA THR A 431 -21.38 2.86 -15.49
C THR A 431 -20.72 2.01 -14.39
N PHE A 432 -19.87 1.05 -14.77
CA PHE A 432 -19.10 0.26 -13.80
C PHE A 432 -18.18 1.16 -12.95
N ILE A 433 -17.40 2.03 -13.59
CA ILE A 433 -16.47 2.94 -12.89
C ILE A 433 -17.22 3.92 -11.97
N ARG A 434 -18.41 4.39 -12.36
CA ARG A 434 -19.23 5.25 -11.47
C ARG A 434 -19.79 4.51 -10.26
N PHE A 435 -20.23 3.27 -10.40
CA PHE A 435 -20.60 2.45 -9.24
C PHE A 435 -19.40 2.19 -8.33
N LEU A 436 -18.23 1.93 -8.91
CA LEU A 436 -16.99 1.75 -8.17
C LEU A 436 -16.65 2.98 -7.32
N HIS A 437 -16.71 4.18 -7.90
CA HIS A 437 -16.45 5.43 -7.18
C HIS A 437 -17.45 5.66 -6.03
N LYS A 438 -18.73 5.36 -6.26
CA LYS A 438 -19.79 5.50 -5.24
C LYS A 438 -19.57 4.56 -4.04
N ASN A 439 -19.07 3.36 -4.27
CA ASN A 439 -18.76 2.42 -3.19
C ASN A 439 -17.53 2.83 -2.39
N ILE A 440 -16.50 3.37 -3.06
CA ILE A 440 -15.23 3.74 -2.42
C ILE A 440 -15.37 5.01 -1.58
N GLY A 441 -16.27 5.92 -1.96
CA GLY A 441 -16.67 7.04 -1.11
C GLY A 441 -17.25 6.62 0.26
N MET A 442 -17.66 5.35 0.43
CA MET A 442 -18.04 4.79 1.73
C MET A 442 -16.86 4.19 2.53
N TYR A 443 -15.70 3.94 1.90
CA TYR A 443 -14.51 3.37 2.55
C TYR A 443 -13.40 4.40 2.83
N PHE A 444 -13.45 5.60 2.24
CA PHE A 444 -12.46 6.67 2.41
C PHE A 444 -13.00 7.94 3.08
N ASN A 445 -14.19 7.89 3.69
CA ASN A 445 -14.55 8.89 4.70
C ASN A 445 -13.95 8.43 6.04
N PRO A 446 -12.96 9.16 6.61
CA PRO A 446 -12.54 8.94 7.99
C PRO A 446 -13.65 9.25 9.00
#